data_AF-A0A1J9PR76-F1
#
_entry.id   AF-A0A1J9PR76-F1
#
_cell.length_a   1.000
_cell.length_b   1.000
_cell.length_c   1.000
_cell.angle_alpha   90.00
_cell.angle_beta   90.00
_cell.angle_gamma   90.00
#
_symmetry.space_group_name_H-M   'P 1'
#
loop_
_entity.id
_entity.type
_entity.pdbx_description
1 polymer ?
#
loop_
_entity_poly.entity_id
_entity_poly.type
_entity_poly.pdbx_seq_one_letter_code
_entity_poly.pdbx_strand_id
1 'polypeptide(L)'
;GIHVPVCLGSVDISSRPLYYDGIARIGHLLFLSHAGRPIWLYAGPGKSQSIREAVSEIHHLGVQHCDCHDGNIYWNAENEGV
;
A
#
# COMPACT_ATOMS: atom_id res chain seq x y z
N GLY A 1 -2.26 12.25 13.14
CA GLY A 1 -3.22 11.28 13.71
C GLY A 1 -2.58 9.90 13.69
N ILE A 2 -3.12 8.91 14.41
CA ILE A 2 -2.65 7.52 14.30
C ILE A 2 -3.41 6.87 13.13
N HIS A 3 -2.69 6.57 12.04
CA HIS A 3 -3.25 5.88 10.87
C HIS A 3 -3.02 4.37 11.03
N VAL A 4 -3.97 3.70 11.68
CA VAL A 4 -3.91 2.24 11.84
C VAL A 4 -4.56 1.60 10.59
N PRO A 5 -3.88 0.68 9.88
CA PRO A 5 -4.53 -0.07 8.82
C PRO A 5 -5.68 -0.88 9.42
N VAL A 6 -6.91 -0.54 9.02
CA VAL A 6 -8.11 -1.23 9.49
C VAL A 6 -8.26 -2.52 8.69
N CYS A 7 -8.05 -3.66 9.35
CA CYS A 7 -8.48 -4.95 8.81
C CYS A 7 -10.02 -4.98 8.86
N LEU A 8 -10.67 -4.95 7.70
CA LEU A 8 -12.14 -4.99 7.60
C LEU A 8 -12.72 -6.38 7.91
N GLY A 9 -11.86 -7.39 8.08
CA GLY A 9 -12.22 -8.76 8.44
C GLY A 9 -11.50 -9.81 7.58
N SER A 10 -11.71 -11.09 7.92
CA SER A 10 -11.24 -12.25 7.17
C SER A 10 -12.41 -13.00 6.56
N VAL A 11 -12.26 -13.48 5.33
CA VAL A 11 -13.27 -14.32 4.66
C VAL A 11 -12.70 -15.71 4.43
N ASP A 12 -13.45 -16.76 4.83
CA ASP A 12 -13.10 -18.13 4.48
C ASP A 12 -13.47 -18.41 3.01
N ILE A 13 -12.45 -18.69 2.21
CA ILE A 13 -12.56 -19.01 0.78
C ILE A 13 -12.44 -20.52 0.50
N SER A 14 -12.55 -21.37 1.52
CA SER A 14 -12.45 -22.83 1.40
C SER A 14 -13.43 -23.43 0.37
N SER A 15 -14.66 -22.90 0.29
CA SER A 15 -15.71 -23.37 -0.63
C SER A 15 -15.54 -22.91 -2.08
N ARG A 16 -14.72 -21.88 -2.34
CA ARG A 16 -14.42 -21.36 -3.67
C ARG A 16 -12.94 -20.94 -3.73
N PRO A 17 -12.03 -21.89 -3.97
CA PRO A 17 -10.60 -21.61 -3.96
C PRO A 17 -10.25 -20.60 -5.06
N LEU A 18 -9.57 -19.53 -4.66
CA LEU A 18 -8.99 -18.56 -5.58
C LEU A 18 -7.57 -18.97 -5.95
N TYR A 19 -7.17 -18.59 -7.16
CA TYR A 19 -5.84 -18.87 -7.68
C TYR A 19 -5.20 -17.58 -8.17
N TYR A 20 -3.94 -17.37 -7.80
CA TYR A 20 -3.09 -16.34 -8.35
C TYR A 20 -2.65 -16.79 -9.75
N ASP A 21 -3.22 -16.20 -10.80
CA ASP A 21 -2.96 -16.51 -12.22
C ASP A 21 -3.01 -18.01 -12.58
N GLY A 22 -3.80 -18.80 -11.84
CA GLY A 22 -3.84 -20.26 -12.00
C GLY A 22 -2.59 -21.02 -11.51
N ILE A 23 -1.58 -20.31 -10.98
CA ILE A 23 -0.30 -20.86 -10.55
C ILE A 23 -0.38 -21.37 -9.10
N ALA A 24 -0.92 -20.55 -8.20
CA ALA A 24 -0.92 -20.84 -6.76
C ALA A 24 -2.29 -20.62 -6.13
N ARG A 25 -2.70 -21.53 -5.24
CA ARG A 25 -3.93 -21.38 -4.46
C ARG A 25 -3.75 -20.27 -3.41
N ILE A 26 -4.70 -19.36 -3.34
CA ILE A 26 -4.74 -18.32 -2.33
C ILE A 26 -5.37 -18.91 -1.06
N GLY A 27 -4.64 -18.90 0.05
CA GLY A 27 -5.12 -19.42 1.34
C GLY A 27 -5.90 -18.40 2.17
N HIS A 28 -5.52 -17.12 2.08
CA HIS A 28 -6.11 -16.02 2.85
C HIS A 28 -6.19 -14.76 1.99
N LEU A 29 -7.22 -13.94 2.23
CA LEU A 29 -7.38 -12.62 1.63
C LEU A 29 -7.42 -11.55 2.71
N LEU A 30 -6.78 -10.42 2.43
CA LEU A 30 -6.90 -9.19 3.20
C LEU A 30 -7.53 -8.13 2.31
N PHE A 31 -8.63 -7.53 2.77
CA PHE A 31 -9.29 -6.42 2.09
C PHE A 31 -8.74 -5.09 2.62
N LEU A 32 -8.17 -4.29 1.72
CA LEU A 32 -7.63 -2.95 1.99
C LEU A 32 -8.37 -1.92 1.14
N SER A 33 -8.29 -0.65 1.54
CA SER A 33 -8.75 0.45 0.69
C SER A 33 -7.88 0.59 -0.57
N HIS A 34 -8.39 1.32 -1.56
CA HIS A 34 -7.63 1.61 -2.77
C HIS A 34 -6.42 2.51 -2.46
N ALA A 35 -5.21 2.03 -2.76
CA ALA A 35 -3.96 2.75 -2.48
C ALA A 35 -3.70 3.94 -3.43
N GLY A 36 -4.42 4.03 -4.54
CA GLY A 36 -4.24 5.06 -5.57
C GLY A 36 -3.49 4.55 -6.80
N ARG A 37 -2.82 5.47 -7.50
CA ARG A 37 -2.07 5.17 -8.73
C ARG A 37 -0.58 5.00 -8.44
N PRO A 38 0.12 4.11 -9.15
CA PRO A 38 1.58 3.97 -9.00
C PRO A 38 2.31 5.30 -9.16
N ILE A 39 3.35 5.52 -8.36
CA ILE A 39 4.03 6.82 -8.29
C ILE A 39 4.66 7.23 -9.62
N TRP A 40 5.07 6.30 -10.47
CA TRP A 40 5.65 6.61 -11.79
C TRP A 40 4.66 7.25 -12.75
N LEU A 41 3.35 7.12 -12.52
CA LEU A 41 2.31 7.81 -13.29
C LEU A 41 2.03 9.22 -12.76
N TYR A 42 2.51 9.57 -11.57
CA TYR A 42 2.34 10.89 -10.98
C TYR A 42 3.47 11.82 -11.41
N ALA A 43 3.08 12.94 -12.04
CA ALA A 43 3.98 13.98 -12.55
C ALA A 43 3.81 15.33 -11.82
N GLY A 44 3.20 15.33 -10.63
CA GLY A 44 3.01 16.55 -9.86
C GLY A 44 4.27 17.05 -9.16
N PRO A 45 4.29 18.33 -8.76
CA PRO A 45 5.41 18.92 -8.03
C PRO A 45 5.59 18.25 -6.67
N GLY A 46 6.81 18.31 -6.12
CA GLY A 46 7.08 17.83 -4.75
C GLY A 46 7.13 16.31 -4.59
N LYS A 47 6.85 15.50 -5.61
CA LYS A 47 6.88 14.02 -5.57
C LYS A 47 8.07 13.45 -4.78
N SER A 48 9.30 13.83 -5.13
CA SER A 48 10.51 13.31 -4.47
C SER A 48 10.60 13.71 -3.00
N GLN A 49 10.10 14.90 -2.66
CA GLN A 49 10.10 15.38 -1.28
C GLN A 49 9.07 14.62 -0.45
N SER A 50 7.84 14.45 -0.95
CA SER A 50 6.78 13.69 -0.26
C SER A 50 7.16 12.23 -0.04
N ILE A 51 7.85 11.59 -1.01
CA ILE A 51 8.37 10.22 -0.83
C ILE A 51 9.39 10.17 0.31
N ARG A 52 10.33 11.12 0.36
CA ARG A 52 11.35 11.19 1.41
C ARG A 52 10.71 11.40 2.79
N GLU A 53 9.71 12.25 2.88
CA GLU A 53 8.97 12.51 4.12
C GLU A 53 8.22 11.25 4.58
N ALA A 54 7.47 10.59 3.69
CA ALA A 54 6.76 9.36 4.03
C ALA A 54 7.71 8.25 4.53
N VAL A 55 8.85 8.04 3.86
CA VAL A 55 9.85 7.07 4.30
C VAL A 55 10.50 7.47 5.63
N SER A 56 10.79 8.76 5.82
CA SER A 56 11.33 9.26 7.10
C SER A 56 10.37 9.03 8.26
N GLU A 57 9.07 9.26 8.05
CA GLU A 57 8.06 9.02 9.07
C GLU A 57 7.94 7.53 9.43
N ILE A 58 8.02 6.62 8.45
CA ILE A 58 8.10 5.18 8.72
C ILE A 58 9.33 4.86 9.58
N HIS A 59 10.49 5.45 9.26
CA HIS A 59 11.72 5.27 10.03
C HIS A 59 11.64 5.83 11.45
N HIS A 60 10.97 6.97 11.65
CA HIS A 60 10.73 7.55 12.98
C HIS A 60 9.87 6.63 13.87
N LEU A 61 9.06 5.75 13.29
CA LEU A 61 8.34 4.71 14.02
C LEU A 61 9.21 3.48 14.38
N GLY A 62 10.51 3.53 14.08
CA GLY A 62 11.45 2.42 14.30
C GLY A 62 11.31 1.28 13.29
N VAL A 63 10.56 1.49 12.21
CA VAL A 63 10.36 0.52 11.12
C VAL A 63 11.25 0.90 9.95
N GLN A 64 11.99 -0.05 9.37
CA GLN A 64 12.77 0.17 8.16
C GLN A 64 12.04 -0.41 6.95
N HIS A 65 11.74 0.41 5.93
CA HIS A 65 11.17 -0.09 4.68
C HIS A 65 12.31 -0.42 3.71
N CYS A 66 12.59 -1.72 3.53
CA CYS A 66 13.75 -2.18 2.76
C CYS A 66 13.53 -2.27 1.23
N ASP A 67 12.38 -1.80 0.72
CA ASP A 67 11.98 -2.02 -0.68
C ASP A 67 11.14 -0.86 -1.24
N CYS A 68 11.66 0.36 -1.07
CA CYS A 68 11.03 1.60 -1.56
C CYS A 68 11.29 1.84 -3.05
N HIS A 69 11.08 0.85 -3.91
CA HIS A 69 11.09 1.05 -5.36
C HIS A 69 9.74 1.60 -5.84
N ASP A 70 9.69 2.20 -7.04
CA ASP A 70 8.49 2.89 -7.54
C ASP A 70 7.21 2.02 -7.60
N GLY A 71 7.32 0.68 -7.58
CA GLY A 71 6.18 -0.24 -7.56
C GLY A 71 5.55 -0.47 -6.22
N ASN A 72 6.24 -0.09 -5.14
CA ASN A 72 5.70 -0.13 -3.79
C ASN A 72 5.27 1.26 -3.30
N ILE A 73 5.26 2.27 -4.18
CA ILE A 73 4.90 3.64 -3.85
C ILE A 73 3.70 4.07 -4.69
N TYR A 74 2.67 4.59 -4.02
CA TYR A 74 1.41 4.98 -4.64
C TYR A 74 1.04 6.41 -4.27
N TRP A 75 0.35 7.09 -5.19
CA TRP A 75 -0.22 8.42 -5.02
C TRP A 75 -1.74 8.36 -5.08
N ASN A 76 -2.39 8.97 -4.09
CA ASN A 76 -3.82 9.23 -4.08
C ASN A 76 -4.06 10.74 -3.93
N ALA A 77 -5.10 11.28 -4.57
CA ALA A 77 -5.47 12.69 -4.45
C ALA A 77 -5.81 13.09 -3.00
N GLU A 78 -6.26 12.13 -2.18
CA GLU A 78 -6.43 12.33 -0.73
C GLU A 78 -5.12 12.73 -0.01
N ASN A 79 -3.96 12.47 -0.62
CA ASN A 79 -2.66 12.86 -0.08
C ASN A 79 -2.34 14.36 -0.27
N GLU A 80 -3.06 15.09 -1.13
CA GLU A 80 -2.82 16.52 -1.39
C GLU A 80 -3.20 17.44 -0.21
N GLY A 81 -3.93 16.90 0.77
CA GLY A 81 -4.45 17.65 1.92
C GLY A 81 -3.89 17.26 3.28
N VAL A 82 -2.77 16.51 3.33
CA VAL A 82 -2.10 16.07 4.57
C VAL A 82 -0.86 16.89 4.83
#